data_AF-A0A4D7AZF4-F1
#
_entry.id   AF-A0A4D7AZF4-F1
#
_cell.length_a   1.000
_cell.length_b   1.000
_cell.length_c   1.000
_cell.angle_alpha   90.00
_cell.angle_beta   90.00
_cell.angle_gamma   90.00
#
_symmetry.space_group_name_H-M   'P 1'
#
loop_
_entity.id
_entity.type
_entity.pdbx_description
1 polymer ?
#
loop_
_entity_poly.entity_id
_entity_poly.type
_entity_poly.pdbx_seq_one_letter_code
_entity_poly.pdbx_strand_id
1 'polypeptide(L)'
;MDEIKTNAAQEPAEDQEESLILKFRKPYMFEGKEYTEVDLSAMEDMTAEDLCAMGKIMTKLGIVNPVAEMTVDYAIYMAARASGKPVEFFKGLPPKEGIKLKNMVTGFLYGGDGED
;
A
#
# COMPACT_ATOMS: atom_id res chain seq x y z
N MET A 1 38.26 18.68 -28.99
CA MET A 1 38.18 17.27 -29.41
C MET A 1 38.66 16.43 -28.24
N ASP A 2 37.84 15.83 -27.39
CA ASP A 2 36.39 15.73 -27.29
C ASP A 2 36.08 15.44 -25.82
N GLU A 3 35.11 16.17 -25.28
CA GLU A 3 34.52 15.93 -23.97
C GLU A 3 33.68 14.64 -24.02
N ILE A 4 33.99 13.64 -23.20
CA ILE A 4 33.05 12.54 -22.93
C ILE A 4 32.39 12.83 -21.59
N LYS A 5 31.15 13.28 -21.73
CA LYS A 5 30.22 13.68 -20.68
C LYS A 5 29.87 12.48 -19.79
N THR A 6 30.18 12.64 -18.51
CA THR A 6 29.53 11.91 -17.41
C THR A 6 28.03 12.17 -17.48
N ASN A 7 27.23 11.11 -17.60
CA ASN A 7 25.78 11.19 -17.41
C ASN A 7 25.38 10.17 -16.34
N ALA A 8 25.64 10.54 -15.09
CA ALA A 8 24.95 9.94 -13.96
C ALA A 8 23.62 10.69 -13.84
N ALA A 9 22.56 10.08 -14.36
CA ALA A 9 21.20 10.53 -14.09
C ALA A 9 20.95 10.32 -12.59
N GLN A 10 21.16 11.39 -11.84
CA GLN A 10 20.81 11.49 -10.44
C GLN A 10 19.30 11.69 -10.39
N GLU A 11 18.58 10.65 -9.95
CA GLU A 11 17.18 10.80 -9.54
C GLU A 11 17.16 11.85 -8.42
N PRO A 12 16.36 12.93 -8.52
CA PRO A 12 16.19 13.83 -7.40
C PRO A 12 15.51 13.03 -6.28
N ALA A 13 16.19 12.95 -5.14
CA ALA A 13 15.55 12.64 -3.87
C ALA A 13 14.63 13.83 -3.56
N GLU A 14 13.40 13.76 -4.06
CA GLU A 14 12.30 14.61 -3.62
C GLU A 14 11.95 14.18 -2.19
N ASP A 15 11.80 15.18 -1.32
CA ASP A 15 11.34 15.09 0.05
C ASP A 15 10.31 13.96 0.24
N GLN A 16 10.66 12.96 1.04
CA GLN A 16 9.81 11.81 1.33
C GLN A 16 8.70 12.22 2.31
N GLU A 17 7.75 13.03 1.84
CA GLU A 17 6.37 12.75 2.24
C GLU A 17 6.12 11.30 1.78
N GLU A 18 5.83 10.39 2.70
CA GLU A 18 5.57 8.99 2.37
C GLU A 18 4.35 8.91 1.45
N SER A 19 4.57 9.04 0.14
CA SER A 19 3.49 9.04 -0.83
C SER A 19 2.76 7.70 -0.71
N LEU A 20 1.47 7.73 -0.38
CA LEU A 20 0.61 6.55 -0.27
C LEU A 20 0.26 5.95 -1.65
N ILE A 21 1.22 5.97 -2.58
CA ILE A 21 1.09 5.46 -3.94
C ILE A 21 1.81 4.12 -4.03
N LEU A 22 1.05 3.03 -4.10
CA LEU A 22 1.58 1.68 -4.31
C LEU A 22 1.95 1.49 -5.78
N LYS A 23 3.18 1.86 -6.16
CA LYS A 23 3.73 1.60 -7.50
C LYS A 23 4.11 0.13 -7.67
N PHE A 24 3.64 -0.52 -8.72
CA PHE A 24 3.96 -1.91 -9.02
C PHE A 24 5.29 -2.02 -9.78
N ARG A 25 6.06 -3.08 -9.51
CA ARG A 25 7.32 -3.33 -10.22
C ARG A 25 7.11 -3.67 -11.70
N LYS A 26 5.99 -4.29 -12.01
CA LYS A 26 5.56 -4.64 -13.37
C LYS A 26 4.07 -4.31 -13.50
N PRO A 27 3.57 -4.02 -14.71
CA PRO A 27 2.14 -3.81 -14.88
C PRO A 27 1.35 -5.03 -14.41
N TYR A 28 0.33 -4.76 -13.61
CA TYR A 28 -0.58 -5.75 -13.04
C TYR A 28 -1.88 -5.75 -13.85
N MET A 29 -2.29 -6.91 -14.35
CA MET A 29 -3.52 -7.04 -15.11
C MET A 29 -4.66 -7.54 -14.22
N PHE A 30 -5.76 -6.80 -14.18
CA PHE A 30 -6.97 -7.16 -13.46
C PHE A 30 -8.19 -6.83 -14.32
N GLU A 31 -9.08 -7.81 -14.52
CA GLU A 31 -10.30 -7.66 -15.35
C GLU A 31 -10.06 -7.04 -16.74
N GLY A 32 -8.95 -7.42 -17.38
CA GLY A 32 -8.57 -6.93 -18.71
C GLY A 32 -8.01 -5.50 -18.74
N LYS A 33 -7.79 -4.86 -17.59
CA LYS A 33 -7.15 -3.56 -17.46
C LYS A 33 -5.75 -3.70 -16.88
N GLU A 34 -4.83 -2.92 -17.41
CA GLU A 34 -3.46 -2.83 -16.90
C GLU A 34 -3.36 -1.71 -15.86
N TYR A 35 -2.67 -2.00 -14.76
CA TYR A 35 -2.42 -1.06 -13.67
C TYR A 35 -0.92 -1.01 -13.39
N THR A 36 -0.37 0.18 -13.25
CA THR A 36 1.03 0.40 -12.86
C THR A 36 1.16 0.83 -11.41
N GLU A 37 0.08 1.34 -10.82
CA GLU A 37 0.04 1.81 -9.43
C GLU A 37 -1.38 1.85 -8.87
N VAL A 38 -1.47 2.03 -7.56
CA VAL A 38 -2.71 2.28 -6.82
C VAL A 38 -2.49 3.45 -5.87
N ASP A 39 -3.39 4.41 -5.93
CA ASP A 39 -3.47 5.50 -4.97
C ASP A 39 -4.20 5.04 -3.70
N LEU A 40 -3.56 5.20 -2.54
CA LEU A 40 -4.06 4.88 -1.21
C LEU A 40 -4.10 6.13 -0.30
N SER A 41 -3.92 7.34 -0.84
CA SER A 41 -3.96 8.60 -0.08
C SER A 41 -5.23 8.78 0.76
N ALA A 42 -6.37 8.26 0.30
CA ALA A 42 -7.61 8.25 1.06
C ALA A 42 -7.56 7.43 2.38
N MET A 43 -6.44 6.76 2.69
CA MET A 43 -6.17 6.23 4.03
C MET A 43 -6.02 7.35 5.07
N GLU A 44 -5.58 8.55 4.68
CA GLU A 44 -5.46 9.73 5.56
C GLU A 44 -6.82 10.25 6.03
N ASP A 45 -7.87 10.05 5.22
CA ASP A 45 -9.25 10.42 5.56
C ASP A 45 -9.97 9.34 6.38
N MET A 46 -9.33 8.20 6.65
CA MET A 46 -9.93 7.14 7.45
C MET A 46 -9.96 7.50 8.93
N THR A 47 -11.01 7.03 9.59
CA THR A 47 -11.28 7.26 10.99
C THR A 47 -11.05 6.00 11.82
N ALA A 48 -11.02 6.15 13.14
CA ALA A 48 -10.99 5.01 14.05
C ALA A 48 -12.21 4.06 13.88
N GLU A 49 -13.35 4.56 13.37
CA GLU A 49 -14.51 3.71 13.05
C GLU A 49 -14.17 2.74 11.91
N ASP A 50 -13.42 3.20 10.91
CA ASP A 50 -12.96 2.38 9.79
C ASP A 50 -12.03 1.25 10.27
N LEU A 51 -11.10 1.56 11.18
CA LEU A 51 -10.22 0.58 11.79
C LEU A 51 -11.01 -0.49 12.57
N CYS A 52 -12.02 -0.07 13.34
CA CYS A 52 -12.92 -0.99 14.04
C CYS A 52 -13.71 -1.88 13.06
N ALA A 53 -14.15 -1.32 11.93
CA ALA A 53 -14.83 -2.07 10.89
C ALA A 53 -13.91 -3.13 10.27
N MET A 54 -12.64 -2.81 10.02
CA MET A 54 -11.65 -3.78 9.55
C MET A 54 -11.41 -4.91 10.56
N GLY A 55 -11.26 -4.60 11.85
CA GLY A 55 -11.13 -5.62 12.90
C GLY A 55 -12.32 -6.59 12.96
N LYS A 56 -13.54 -6.08 12.76
CA LYS A 56 -14.76 -6.92 12.65
C LYS A 56 -14.73 -7.80 11.41
N ILE A 57 -14.22 -7.31 10.28
CA ILE A 57 -14.05 -8.12 9.06
C ILE A 57 -13.06 -9.26 9.33
N MET A 58 -11.90 -8.98 9.94
CA MET A 58 -10.91 -10.02 10.26
C MET A 58 -11.49 -11.12 11.15
N THR A 59 -12.26 -10.72 12.16
CA THR A 59 -12.96 -11.68 13.05
C THR A 59 -13.96 -12.54 12.27
N LYS A 60 -14.75 -11.95 11.37
CA LYS A 60 -15.70 -12.68 10.52
C LYS A 60 -15.02 -13.65 9.56
N LEU A 61 -13.82 -13.34 9.09
CA LEU A 61 -13.01 -14.22 8.25
C LEU A 61 -12.34 -15.35 9.03
N GLY A 62 -12.49 -15.39 10.36
CA GLY A 62 -11.83 -16.38 11.22
C GLY A 62 -10.33 -16.13 11.38
N ILE A 63 -9.85 -14.92 11.08
CA ILE A 63 -8.45 -14.54 11.25
C ILE A 63 -8.24 -14.21 12.73
N VAL A 64 -7.68 -15.18 13.47
CA VAL A 64 -7.34 -15.03 14.89
C VAL A 64 -5.88 -14.64 14.99
N ASN A 65 -5.59 -13.36 14.76
CA ASN A 65 -4.26 -12.78 14.99
C ASN A 65 -4.37 -11.70 16.07
N PRO A 66 -3.55 -11.75 17.14
CA PRO A 66 -3.54 -10.71 18.18
C PRO A 66 -3.21 -9.30 17.65
N VAL A 67 -2.56 -9.19 16.49
CA VAL A 67 -2.27 -7.92 15.82
C VAL A 67 -2.74 -8.01 14.37
N ALA A 68 -4.05 -7.86 14.19
CA ALA A 68 -4.70 -8.01 12.90
C ALA A 68 -4.18 -6.99 11.87
N GLU A 69 -3.85 -5.78 12.32
CA GLU A 69 -3.29 -4.65 11.58
C GLU A 69 -1.97 -4.99 10.86
N MET A 70 -1.25 -6.03 11.32
CA MET A 70 0.00 -6.49 10.70
C MET A 70 -0.18 -7.63 9.68
N THR A 71 -1.41 -8.04 9.42
CA THR A 71 -1.71 -9.10 8.44
C THR A 71 -1.82 -8.57 7.02
N VAL A 72 -1.52 -9.41 6.04
CA VAL A 72 -1.72 -9.08 4.63
C VAL A 72 -3.22 -8.90 4.34
N ASP A 73 -4.08 -9.73 4.93
CA ASP A 73 -5.53 -9.58 4.80
C ASP A 73 -6.00 -8.19 5.25
N TYR A 74 -5.58 -7.72 6.43
CA TYR A 74 -5.95 -6.38 6.89
C TYR A 74 -5.54 -5.29 5.89
N ALA A 75 -4.32 -5.37 5.37
CA ALA A 75 -3.84 -4.44 4.35
C ALA A 75 -4.65 -4.49 3.05
N ILE A 76 -5.07 -5.67 2.61
CA ILE A 76 -5.94 -5.86 1.44
C ILE A 76 -7.28 -5.14 1.63
N TYR A 77 -7.93 -5.30 2.79
CA TYR A 77 -9.24 -4.68 3.02
C TYR A 77 -9.15 -3.17 3.25
N MET A 78 -8.10 -2.69 3.92
CA MET A 78 -7.80 -1.26 4.01
C MET A 78 -7.60 -0.64 2.63
N ALA A 79 -6.77 -1.25 1.79
CA ALA A 79 -6.48 -0.76 0.45
C ALA A 79 -7.71 -0.76 -0.47
N ALA A 80 -8.57 -1.78 -0.34
CA ALA A 80 -9.85 -1.83 -1.03
C ALA A 80 -10.75 -0.66 -0.64
N ARG A 81 -10.81 -0.32 0.65
CA ARG A 81 -11.57 0.83 1.14
C ARG A 81 -10.99 2.15 0.64
N ALA A 82 -9.67 2.33 0.73
CA ALA A 82 -8.99 3.57 0.35
C ALA A 82 -9.08 3.85 -1.16
N SER A 83 -8.75 2.85 -1.98
CA SER A 83 -8.67 3.02 -3.44
C SER A 83 -10.02 2.90 -4.17
N GLY A 84 -11.06 2.44 -3.47
CA GLY A 84 -12.33 2.06 -4.07
C GLY A 84 -12.29 0.83 -5.00
N LYS A 85 -11.17 0.10 -5.05
CA LYS A 85 -11.01 -1.12 -5.87
C LYS A 85 -11.53 -2.35 -5.11
N PRO A 86 -12.02 -3.40 -5.81
CA PRO A 86 -12.54 -4.60 -5.17
C PRO A 86 -11.44 -5.34 -4.38
N VAL A 87 -11.84 -6.08 -3.34
CA VAL A 87 -10.91 -6.88 -2.52
C VAL A 87 -10.15 -7.91 -3.35
N GLU A 88 -10.79 -8.49 -4.37
CA GLU A 88 -10.19 -9.42 -5.32
C GLU A 88 -9.00 -8.82 -6.09
N PHE A 89 -9.01 -7.51 -6.36
CA PHE A 89 -7.87 -6.82 -6.96
C PHE A 89 -6.62 -7.00 -6.11
N PHE A 90 -6.74 -6.81 -4.80
CA PHE A 90 -5.61 -6.88 -3.87
C PHE A 90 -5.22 -8.32 -3.53
N LYS A 91 -6.19 -9.24 -3.46
CA LYS A 91 -5.92 -10.68 -3.31
C LYS A 91 -5.19 -11.28 -4.52
N GLY A 92 -5.40 -10.71 -5.70
CA GLY A 92 -4.75 -11.12 -6.94
C GLY A 92 -3.34 -10.55 -7.14
N LEU A 93 -2.84 -9.71 -6.22
CA LEU A 93 -1.51 -9.12 -6.35
C LEU A 93 -0.40 -10.19 -6.34
N PRO A 94 0.66 -10.00 -7.14
CA PRO A 94 1.86 -10.82 -7.00
C PRO A 94 2.42 -10.73 -5.57
N PRO A 95 3.04 -11.80 -5.02
CA PRO A 95 3.45 -11.83 -3.62
C PRO A 95 4.32 -10.65 -3.17
N LYS A 96 5.23 -10.17 -4.04
CA LYS A 96 6.09 -9.02 -3.73
C LYS A 96 5.29 -7.71 -3.62
N GLU A 97 4.27 -7.52 -4.45
CA GLU A 97 3.39 -6.36 -4.40
C GLU A 97 2.45 -6.44 -3.19
N GLY A 98 1.99 -7.64 -2.82
CA GLY A 98 1.21 -7.87 -1.59
C GLY A 98 1.99 -7.55 -0.31
N ILE A 99 3.29 -7.92 -0.24
CA ILE A 99 4.15 -7.52 0.88
C ILE A 99 4.41 -6.03 0.89
N LYS A 100 4.62 -5.41 -0.28
CA LYS A 100 4.79 -3.95 -0.38
C LYS A 100 3.54 -3.22 0.12
N LEU A 101 2.36 -3.67 -0.28
CA LEU A 101 1.08 -3.16 0.21
C LEU A 101 0.98 -3.27 1.73
N LYS A 102 1.25 -4.47 2.27
CA LYS A 102 1.24 -4.68 3.73
C LYS A 102 2.17 -3.70 4.44
N ASN A 103 3.41 -3.58 3.99
CA ASN A 103 4.39 -2.71 4.61
C ASN A 103 3.96 -1.23 4.56
N MET A 104 3.36 -0.77 3.46
CA MET A 104 2.81 0.57 3.33
C MET A 104 1.66 0.82 4.31
N VAL A 105 0.70 -0.11 4.40
CA VAL A 105 -0.40 0.01 5.36
C VAL A 105 0.09 -0.01 6.80
N THR A 106 1.01 -0.91 7.15
CA THR A 106 1.59 -0.96 8.50
C THR A 106 2.45 0.27 8.79
N GLY A 107 3.20 0.76 7.80
CA GLY A 107 3.98 1.99 7.91
C GLY A 107 3.09 3.18 8.19
N PHE A 108 1.98 3.31 7.46
CA PHE A 108 0.99 4.35 7.72
C PHE A 108 0.40 4.27 9.15
N LEU A 109 0.01 3.08 9.61
CA LEU A 109 -0.65 2.90 10.91
C LEU A 109 0.28 3.10 12.12
N TYR A 110 1.58 2.84 11.96
CA TYR A 110 2.55 2.84 13.05
C TYR A 110 3.72 3.81 12.87
N GLY A 111 3.82 4.47 11.71
CA GLY A 111 4.90 5.37 11.33
C GLY A 111 4.61 6.85 11.61
N GLY A 112 3.38 7.19 12.02
CA GLY A 112 3.00 8.55 12.41
C GLY A 112 3.19 8.84 13.90
N ASP A 113 4.07 9.80 14.21
CA ASP A 113 4.26 10.50 15.50
C ASP A 113 4.78 9.67 16.71
N GLY A 114 5.80 8.85 16.49
CA GLY A 114 6.72 8.44 17.56
C GLY A 114 8.01 9.23 17.51
N GLU A 115 8.11 10.26 18.35
CA GLU A 115 9.31 11.04 18.74
C GLU A 115 10.68 10.49 18.25
N ASP A 116 11.42 11.31 17.49
CA ASP A 116 12.87 11.45 17.70
C ASP A 116 13.12 12.39 18.91
#